data_AF-A0A4S2S476-F1
#
_entry.id   AF-A0A4S2S476-F1
#
_cell.length_a   1.000
_cell.length_b   1.000
_cell.length_c   1.000
_cell.angle_alpha   90.00
_cell.angle_beta   90.00
_cell.angle_gamma   90.00
#
_symmetry.space_group_name_H-M   'P 1'
#
loop_
_entity.id
_entity.type
_entity.pdbx_description
1 polymer ?
#
loop_
_entity_poly.entity_id
_entity_poly.type
_entity_poly.pdbx_seq_one_letter_code
_entity_poly.pdbx_strand_id
1 'polypeptide(L)'
;MRPSARIPSILAGLVLAAGALVAAPAATAAPAGVQDCEQYIVKHGKQVTDAAGQACYEGTIGNQTSCAASLQEAGLSADVADGACRAAR
;
A
#
# COMPACT_ATOMS: atom_id res chain seq x y z
N MET A 1 9.65 49.73 -2.49
CA MET A 1 9.34 48.45 -3.14
C MET A 1 10.57 47.56 -3.02
N ARG A 2 10.42 46.37 -2.40
CA ARG A 2 11.45 45.31 -2.30
C ARG A 2 11.58 44.59 -3.66
N PRO A 3 12.72 43.97 -3.97
CA PRO A 3 12.73 42.51 -3.79
C PRO A 3 14.06 41.97 -3.21
N SER A 4 13.93 41.23 -2.11
CA SER A 4 14.84 40.14 -1.79
C SER A 4 14.43 38.93 -2.61
N ALA A 5 15.38 38.32 -3.32
CA ALA A 5 15.23 36.96 -3.85
C ALA A 5 16.54 36.22 -3.59
N ARG A 6 16.67 35.69 -2.37
CA ARG A 6 17.64 34.63 -2.05
C ARG A 6 17.08 33.37 -2.67
N ILE A 7 17.79 32.80 -3.64
CA ILE A 7 17.48 31.51 -4.26
C ILE A 7 18.22 30.45 -3.44
N PRO A 8 17.56 29.66 -2.57
CA PRO A 8 18.14 28.41 -2.14
C PRO A 8 17.97 27.41 -3.28
N SER A 9 19.06 27.16 -4.00
CA SER A 9 19.18 26.05 -4.93
C SER A 9 18.85 24.76 -4.20
N ILE A 10 17.78 24.14 -4.68
CA ILE A 10 17.25 22.85 -4.26
C ILE A 10 18.28 21.80 -4.66
N LEU A 11 19.20 21.49 -3.74
CA LEU A 11 20.03 20.28 -3.79
C LEU A 11 19.23 19.11 -3.22
N ALA A 12 18.10 18.82 -3.87
CA ALA A 12 17.43 17.54 -3.78
C ALA A 12 18.06 16.64 -4.85
N GLY A 13 18.84 15.65 -4.44
CA GLY A 13 19.37 14.69 -5.39
C GLY A 13 20.63 13.98 -4.94
N LEU A 14 20.50 13.09 -3.96
CA LEU A 14 21.38 11.93 -3.89
C LEU A 14 20.58 10.68 -3.53
N VAL A 15 19.92 10.21 -4.58
CA VAL A 15 19.59 8.83 -4.96
C VAL A 15 20.16 7.77 -4.01
N LEU A 16 19.26 7.12 -3.25
CA LEU A 16 19.42 5.72 -2.88
C LEU A 16 18.56 4.89 -3.85
N ALA A 17 19.25 4.35 -4.84
CA ALA A 17 18.73 3.40 -5.80
C ALA A 17 18.64 2.01 -5.16
N ALA A 18 17.45 1.43 -5.15
CA ALA A 18 17.16 0.00 -5.31
C ALA A 18 15.69 -0.24 -4.94
N GLY A 19 14.80 -0.18 -5.91
CA GLY A 19 13.37 -0.39 -5.68
C GLY A 19 12.59 -0.10 -6.94
N ALA A 20 12.64 -1.02 -7.88
CA ALA A 20 12.02 -0.93 -9.19
C ALA A 20 10.52 -0.58 -9.12
N LEU A 21 10.15 0.41 -9.94
CA LEU A 21 8.97 0.38 -10.82
C LEU A 21 7.61 0.04 -10.19
N VAL A 22 6.93 1.01 -9.55
CA VAL A 22 5.52 1.34 -9.86
C VAL A 22 5.28 2.81 -9.49
N ALA A 23 4.82 3.60 -10.45
CA ALA A 23 4.27 4.91 -10.21
C ALA A 23 2.93 4.80 -9.46
N ALA A 24 2.82 5.37 -8.27
CA ALA A 24 1.54 5.80 -7.71
C ALA A 24 1.78 7.00 -6.77
N PRO A 25 0.91 8.01 -6.82
CA PRO A 25 1.13 9.31 -6.20
C PRO A 25 1.04 9.23 -4.68
N ALA A 26 1.52 10.27 -4.02
CA ALA A 26 1.35 10.54 -2.60
C ALA A 26 -0.04 10.15 -2.08
N ALA A 27 -0.15 8.97 -1.49
CA ALA A 27 -1.23 8.59 -0.60
C ALA A 27 -0.61 8.47 0.78
N THR A 28 -1.18 9.20 1.74
CA THR A 28 -1.02 9.01 3.19
C THR A 28 -0.40 7.67 3.51
N ALA A 29 0.82 7.67 4.09
CA ALA A 29 1.57 6.46 4.42
C ALA A 29 0.64 5.42 5.05
N ALA A 30 0.15 4.49 4.22
CA ALA A 30 -0.65 3.40 4.70
C ALA A 30 0.25 2.60 5.65
N PRO A 31 -0.29 2.01 6.73
CA PRO A 31 0.49 1.12 7.57
C PRO A 31 1.23 0.12 6.68
N ALA A 32 2.50 -0.18 6.98
CA ALA A 32 3.33 -1.06 6.16
C ALA A 32 2.61 -2.37 5.78
N GLY A 33 1.82 -2.91 6.72
CA GLY A 33 1.01 -4.10 6.48
C GLY A 33 -0.07 -3.96 5.39
N VAL A 34 -0.66 -2.77 5.17
CA VAL A 34 -1.58 -2.57 4.04
C VAL A 34 -0.85 -2.78 2.72
N GLN A 35 0.35 -2.20 2.60
CA GLN A 35 1.16 -2.28 1.39
C GLN A 35 1.64 -3.71 1.14
N ASP A 36 2.04 -4.44 2.19
CA ASP A 36 2.41 -5.87 2.10
C ASP A 36 1.22 -6.74 1.65
N CYS A 37 0.02 -6.45 2.16
CA CYS A 37 -1.22 -7.11 1.75
C CYS A 37 -1.58 -6.81 0.30
N GLU A 38 -1.57 -5.54 -0.13
CA GLU A 38 -1.81 -5.13 -1.51
C GLU A 38 -0.82 -5.80 -2.47
N GLN A 39 0.47 -5.84 -2.12
CA GLN A 39 1.48 -6.52 -2.92
C GLN A 39 1.25 -8.03 -3.00
N TYR A 40 0.79 -8.66 -1.91
CA TYR A 40 0.41 -10.07 -1.93
C TYR A 40 -0.72 -10.32 -2.93
N ILE A 41 -1.74 -9.46 -2.93
CA ILE A 41 -2.90 -9.55 -3.85
C ILE A 41 -2.44 -9.40 -5.31
N VAL A 42 -1.58 -8.41 -5.60
CA VAL A 42 -1.01 -8.19 -6.94
C VAL A 42 -0.16 -9.39 -7.39
N LYS A 43 0.65 -9.96 -6.49
CA LYS A 43 1.45 -11.17 -6.81
C LYS A 43 0.59 -12.38 -7.16
N HIS A 44 -0.61 -12.47 -6.60
CA HIS A 44 -1.58 -13.50 -6.93
C HIS A 44 -2.45 -13.16 -8.16
N GLY A 45 -2.07 -12.14 -8.93
CA GLY A 45 -2.68 -11.79 -10.22
C GLY A 45 -4.03 -11.10 -10.09
N LYS A 46 -4.35 -10.58 -8.90
CA LYS A 46 -5.57 -9.82 -8.64
C LYS A 46 -5.24 -8.34 -8.54
N GLN A 47 -6.14 -7.50 -9.06
CA GLN A 47 -6.00 -6.06 -8.93
C GLN A 47 -6.48 -5.64 -7.56
N VAL A 48 -5.75 -4.73 -6.92
CA VAL A 48 -6.18 -4.15 -5.64
C VAL A 48 -7.35 -3.21 -5.92
N THR A 49 -8.51 -3.57 -5.40
CA THR A 49 -9.69 -2.71 -5.40
C THR A 49 -9.72 -1.90 -4.10
N ASP A 50 -10.53 -0.83 -4.07
CA ASP A 50 -10.73 -0.03 -2.84
C ASP A 50 -11.20 -0.90 -1.66
N ALA A 51 -12.07 -1.89 -1.95
CA ALA A 51 -12.50 -2.90 -0.98
C ALA A 51 -11.35 -3.77 -0.46
N ALA A 52 -10.38 -4.14 -1.31
CA ALA A 52 -9.20 -4.87 -0.89
C ALA A 52 -8.28 -4.01 -0.01
N GLY A 53 -8.12 -2.71 -0.31
CA GLY A 53 -7.38 -1.77 0.52
C GLY A 53 -8.00 -1.62 1.92
N GLN A 54 -9.33 -1.50 2.01
CA GLN A 54 -10.07 -1.50 3.28
C GLN A 54 -9.89 -2.82 4.04
N ALA A 55 -9.98 -3.97 3.38
CA ALA A 55 -9.77 -5.28 3.99
C ALA A 55 -8.36 -5.42 4.57
N CYS A 56 -7.34 -5.01 3.81
CA CYS A 56 -5.96 -5.00 4.25
C CYS A 56 -5.76 -4.09 5.48
N TYR A 57 -6.43 -2.94 5.53
CA TYR A 57 -6.42 -2.07 6.71
C TYR A 57 -7.03 -2.77 7.93
N GLU A 58 -8.15 -3.49 7.77
CA GLU A 58 -8.74 -4.29 8.85
C GLU A 58 -7.76 -5.36 9.38
N GLY A 59 -6.96 -5.97 8.50
CA GLY A 59 -5.89 -6.89 8.92
C GLY A 59 -4.82 -6.21 9.78
N THR A 60 -4.41 -4.99 9.44
CA THR A 60 -3.39 -4.24 10.20
C THR A 60 -3.83 -3.87 11.61
N ILE A 61 -5.13 -3.71 11.85
CA ILE A 61 -5.70 -3.46 13.18
C ILE A 61 -6.06 -4.76 13.93
N GLY A 62 -5.70 -5.92 13.36
CA GLY A 62 -5.88 -7.25 13.96
C GLY A 62 -7.21 -7.93 13.63
N ASN A 63 -8.04 -7.36 12.73
CA ASN A 63 -9.30 -7.94 12.31
C ASN A 63 -9.13 -8.87 11.09
N GLN A 64 -8.49 -10.02 11.33
CA GLN A 64 -8.20 -11.01 10.29
C GLN A 64 -9.47 -11.63 9.68
N THR A 65 -10.51 -11.83 10.49
CA THR A 65 -11.76 -12.45 10.03
C THR A 65 -12.47 -11.57 9.01
N SER A 66 -12.65 -10.29 9.31
CA SER A 66 -13.24 -9.35 8.35
C SER A 66 -12.33 -9.10 7.16
N CYS A 67 -11.01 -9.00 7.37
CA CYS A 67 -10.06 -8.88 6.26
C CYS A 67 -10.23 -10.03 5.25
N ALA A 68 -10.27 -11.28 5.73
CA ALA A 68 -10.39 -12.44 4.85
C ALA A 68 -11.77 -12.50 4.16
N ALA A 69 -12.84 -12.15 4.87
CA ALA A 69 -14.19 -12.10 4.32
C ALA A 69 -14.30 -11.04 3.20
N SER A 70 -13.85 -9.81 3.46
CA SER A 70 -13.87 -8.71 2.49
C SER A 70 -13.01 -9.00 1.25
N LEU A 71 -11.85 -9.65 1.42
CA LEU A 71 -11.02 -10.10 0.29
C LEU A 71 -11.70 -11.23 -0.51
N GLN A 72 -12.39 -12.15 0.16
CA GLN A 72 -13.16 -13.19 -0.54
C GLN A 72 -14.34 -12.60 -1.32
N GLU A 73 -15.05 -11.61 -0.76
CA GLU A 73 -16.10 -10.87 -1.47
C GLU A 73 -15.53 -10.07 -2.66
N ALA A 74 -14.28 -9.60 -2.55
CA ALA A 74 -13.54 -9.01 -3.68
C ALA A 74 -13.09 -10.05 -4.74
N GLY A 75 -13.42 -11.33 -4.55
CA GLY A 75 -13.17 -12.40 -5.51
C GLY A 75 -11.82 -13.10 -5.36
N LEU A 76 -11.17 -12.97 -4.20
CA LEU A 76 -9.97 -13.73 -3.86
C LEU A 76 -10.37 -15.11 -3.30
N SER A 77 -9.56 -16.12 -3.58
CA SER A 77 -9.71 -17.43 -2.92
C SER A 77 -9.42 -17.30 -1.42
N ALA A 78 -10.05 -18.14 -0.60
CA ALA A 78 -9.87 -18.13 0.85
C ALA A 78 -8.39 -18.20 1.27
N ASP A 79 -7.58 -19.05 0.62
CA ASP A 79 -6.14 -19.17 0.90
C ASP A 79 -5.35 -17.89 0.62
N VAL A 80 -5.70 -17.19 -0.46
CA VAL A 80 -5.03 -15.94 -0.85
C VAL A 80 -5.45 -14.81 0.08
N ALA A 81 -6.74 -14.74 0.41
CA ALA A 81 -7.27 -13.76 1.35
C ALA A 81 -6.60 -13.89 2.73
N ASP A 82 -6.55 -15.11 3.27
CA ASP A 82 -5.95 -15.41 4.57
C ASP A 82 -4.41 -15.20 4.57
N GLY A 83 -3.75 -15.50 3.45
CA GLY A 83 -2.33 -15.17 3.23
C GLY A 83 -2.06 -13.66 3.21
N ALA A 84 -2.88 -12.90 2.50
CA ALA A 84 -2.77 -11.44 2.41
C ALA A 84 -3.02 -10.77 3.77
N CYS A 85 -4.07 -11.20 4.48
CA CYS A 85 -4.36 -10.68 5.82
C CYS A 85 -3.23 -11.00 6.81
N ARG A 86 -2.60 -12.17 6.72
CA ARG A 86 -1.42 -12.48 7.55
C ARG A 86 -0.22 -11.63 7.23
N ALA A 87 -0.01 -11.29 5.96
CA ALA A 87 1.04 -10.35 5.55
C ALA A 87 0.75 -8.93 6.05
N ALA A 88 -0.52 -8.60 6.30
CA ALA A 88 -0.94 -7.30 6.82
C ALA A 88 -0.72 -7.09 8.32
N ARG A 89 -0.49 -8.16 9.10
CA ARG A 89 -0.38 -8.12 10.56
C ARG A 89 0.91 -7.45 11.06
#